data_AF-A0A7X5SDF6-F1
#
_entry.id   AF-A0A7X5SDF6-F1
#
_cell.length_a   1.000
_cell.length_b   1.000
_cell.length_c   1.000
_cell.angle_alpha   90.00
_cell.angle_beta   90.00
_cell.angle_gamma   90.00
#
_symmetry.space_group_name_H-M   'P 1'
#
loop_
_entity.id
_entity.type
_entity.pdbx_description
1 polymer ?
#
loop_
_entity_poly.entity_id
_entity_poly.type
_entity_poly.pdbx_seq_one_letter_code
_entity_poly.pdbx_strand_id
1 'polypeptide(L)' 'EVTGSSWDEFDLAAGIWSIPAERMKGGRDHFVPLSTAALTILRGLDRKLPPFAMSENTMLYLVQKPAPKGFGLPFT' A
#
# COMPACT_ATOMS: atom_id res chain seq x y z
N GLU A 1 -8.37 4.02 -8.28
CA GLU A 1 -8.75 3.28 -7.06
C GLU A 1 -7.49 2.93 -6.28
N VAL A 2 -7.54 2.92 -4.94
CA VAL A 2 -6.35 2.67 -4.09
C VAL A 2 -5.98 1.19 -4.07
N THR A 3 -6.97 0.29 -4.14
CA THR A 3 -6.75 -1.15 -4.20
C THR A 3 -5.83 -1.52 -5.36
N GLY A 4 -4.79 -2.30 -5.07
CA GLY A 4 -3.81 -2.75 -6.06
C GLY A 4 -2.84 -1.65 -6.52
N SER A 5 -2.75 -0.52 -5.82
CA SER A 5 -1.66 0.44 -6.03
C SER A 5 -0.33 -0.12 -5.55
N SER A 6 0.74 0.20 -6.27
CA SER A 6 2.10 0.02 -5.77
C SER A 6 2.53 1.21 -4.92
N TRP A 7 3.38 0.92 -3.95
CA TRP A 7 4.08 1.91 -3.15
C TRP A 7 4.95 2.88 -3.97
N ASP A 8 5.41 2.46 -5.15
CA ASP A 8 6.21 3.28 -6.07
C ASP A 8 5.38 4.35 -6.78
N GLU A 9 4.05 4.24 -6.75
CA GLU A 9 3.16 5.27 -7.31
C GLU A 9 3.07 6.51 -6.42
N PHE A 10 3.49 6.43 -5.15
CA PHE A 10 3.35 7.51 -4.18
C PHE A 10 4.68 8.26 -3.97
N ASP A 11 4.77 9.48 -4.50
CA ASP A 11 5.81 10.43 -4.14
C ASP A 11 5.39 11.19 -2.87
N LEU A 12 5.83 10.69 -1.72
CA LEU A 12 5.52 11.28 -0.42
C LEU A 12 6.30 12.58 -0.15
N ALA A 13 7.33 12.90 -0.94
CA ALA A 13 8.08 14.15 -0.84
C ALA A 13 7.35 15.26 -1.62
N ALA A 14 6.93 14.97 -2.85
CA ALA A 14 6.14 15.88 -3.66
C ALA A 14 4.66 15.94 -3.24
N GLY A 15 4.17 14.95 -2.50
CA GLY A 15 2.76 14.88 -2.11
C GLY A 15 1.85 14.48 -3.27
N ILE A 16 2.32 13.59 -4.15
CA ILE A 16 1.61 13.18 -5.36
C ILE A 16 1.47 11.67 -5.39
N TRP A 17 0.28 11.19 -5.74
CA TRP A 17 0.06 9.82 -6.16
C TRP A 17 -0.13 9.78 -7.68
N SER A 18 0.82 9.17 -8.37
CA SER A 18 0.90 9.05 -9.82
C SER A 18 0.36 7.69 -10.27
N ILE A 19 -0.86 7.66 -10.78
CA ILE A 19 -1.51 6.43 -11.25
C ILE A 19 -1.21 6.26 -12.75
N PRO A 20 -0.56 5.16 -13.14
CA PRO A 20 -0.23 4.91 -14.54
C PRO A 20 -1.47 4.76 -15.44
N ALA A 21 -1.35 5.19 -16.70
CA ALA A 21 -2.38 5.07 -17.73
C ALA A 21 -2.96 3.66 -17.87
N GLU A 22 -2.13 2.62 -17.69
CA GLU A 22 -2.53 1.21 -17.79
C GLU A 22 -3.57 0.81 -16.73
N ARG A 23 -3.61 1.51 -15.59
CA ARG A 23 -4.60 1.29 -14.52
C ARG A 23 -5.80 2.21 -14.62
N MET A 24 -5.76 3.19 -15.51
CA MET A 24 -6.82 4.19 -15.67
C MET A 24 -7.74 3.83 -16.83
N LYS A 25 -9.06 3.89 -16.60
CA LYS A 25 -10.07 3.68 -17.65
C LYS A 25 -9.90 4.64 -18.84
N GLY A 26 -9.37 5.84 -18.59
CA GLY A 26 -9.14 6.86 -19.60
C GLY A 26 -7.84 6.73 -20.38
N GLY A 27 -6.99 5.72 -20.11
CA GLY A 27 -5.73 5.49 -20.81
C GLY A 27 -4.73 6.65 -20.71
N ARG A 28 -4.79 7.40 -19.62
CA ARG A 28 -3.89 8.54 -19.34
C ARG A 28 -3.46 8.50 -17.89
N ASP A 29 -2.23 8.94 -17.64
CA ASP A 29 -1.71 9.09 -16.29
C ASP A 29 -2.59 10.04 -15.48
N HIS A 30 -2.81 9.67 -14.22
CA HIS A 30 -3.61 10.47 -13.32
C HIS A 30 -2.80 10.82 -12.07
N PHE A 31 -2.65 12.12 -11.84
CA PHE A 31 -1.91 12.65 -10.70
C PHE A 31 -2.91 13.14 -9.65
N VAL A 32 -2.88 12.52 -8.47
CA VAL A 32 -3.75 12.85 -7.34
C VAL A 32 -2.91 13.56 -6.27
N PRO A 33 -3.16 14.85 -5.99
CA PRO A 33 -2.52 15.55 -4.88
C PRO A 33 -2.93 14.92 -3.54
N LEU A 34 -1.95 14.67 -2.69
CA LEU A 34 -2.16 14.12 -1.35
C LEU A 34 -2.32 15.25 -0.35
N SER A 35 -3.37 15.18 0.47
CA SER A 35 -3.53 16.11 1.57
C SER A 35 -2.48 15.86 2.66
N THR A 36 -2.24 16.87 3.50
CA THR A 36 -1.37 16.72 4.67
C THR A 36 -1.78 15.54 5.56
N ALA A 37 -3.09 15.33 5.74
CA ALA A 37 -3.61 14.20 6.52
C ALA A 37 -3.27 12.85 5.86
N ALA A 38 -3.42 12.73 4.53
CA ALA A 38 -3.04 11.52 3.80
C ALA A 38 -1.54 11.23 3.91
N LEU A 39 -0.70 12.27 3.78
CA LEU A 39 0.74 12.15 3.96
C LEU A 39 1.13 11.69 5.36
N THR A 40 0.49 12.24 6.40
CA THR A 40 0.73 11.82 7.79
C THR A 40 0.41 10.33 7.99
N ILE A 41 -0.72 9.86 7.45
CA ILE A 41 -1.09 8.44 7.53
C ILE A 41 -0.06 7.59 6.78
N LEU A 42 0.23 7.92 5.52
CA LEU A 42 1.12 7.14 4.65
C LEU A 42 2.54 7.03 5.21
N ARG A 43 3.07 8.11 5.81
CA ARG A 43 4.40 8.11 6.45
C ARG A 43 4.45 7.30 7.74
N GLY A 44 3.31 7.12 8.41
CA GLY A 44 3.21 6.33 9.64
C GLY A 44 3.05 4.82 9.40
N LEU A 45 2.88 4.38 8.16
CA LEU A 45 2.73 2.95 7.83
C LEU A 45 4.11 2.29 7.71
N ASP A 46 4.34 1.26 8.53
CA ASP A 46 5.51 0.39 8.38
C ASP A 46 5.23 -0.66 7.29
N ARG A 47 6.05 -0.65 6.24
CA ARG A 47 5.95 -1.59 5.10
C ARG A 47 6.30 -3.03 5.46
N LYS A 48 7.07 -3.23 6.53
CA LYS A 48 7.54 -4.55 6.96
C LYS A 48 6.56 -5.22 7.91
N LEU A 49 5.65 -4.44 8.51
CA LEU A 49 4.71 -4.92 9.50
C LEU A 49 3.30 -5.06 8.91
N PRO A 50 2.49 -5.98 9.46
CA PRO A 50 1.08 -6.05 9.09
C PRO A 50 0.36 -4.74 9.46
N PRO A 51 -0.72 -4.40 8.73
CA PRO A 51 -1.49 -3.17 8.97
C PRO A 51 -2.22 -3.15 10.32
N PHE A 52 -2.22 -4.27 11.05
CA PHE A 52 -2.75 -4.40 12.40
C PHE A 52 -1.90 -5.38 13.22
N ALA A 53 -1.88 -5.19 14.53
CA ALA A 53 -1.22 -6.12 15.44
C ALA A 53 -1.86 -7.51 15.34
N MET A 54 -1.03 -8.54 15.12
CA MET A 54 -1.48 -9.92 15.00
C MET A 54 -1.13 -10.72 16.26
N SER A 55 -2.03 -11.63 16.64
CA SER A 55 -1.69 -12.66 17.62
C SER A 55 -0.71 -13.68 17.01
N GLU A 56 0.08 -14.35 17.86
CA GLU A 56 1.03 -15.38 17.42
C GLU A 56 0.34 -16.54 16.66
N ASN A 57 -0.86 -16.92 17.09
CA ASN A 57 -1.68 -17.92 16.40
C ASN A 57 -2.18 -17.44 15.02
N THR A 58 -2.53 -16.15 14.90
CA THR A 58 -2.87 -15.54 13.60
C THR A 58 -1.67 -15.59 12.66
N MET A 59 -0.48 -15.30 13.17
CA MET A 59 0.75 -15.34 12.39
C MET A 59 1.05 -16.76 11.90
N LEU A 60 0.95 -17.76 12.79
CA LEU A 60 1.15 -19.18 12.45
C LEU A 60 0.15 -19.68 11.40
N TYR A 61 -1.12 -19.31 11.54
CA TYR A 61 -2.17 -19.65 10.56
C TYR A 61 -1.87 -19.08 9.17
N LEU A 62 -1.32 -17.86 9.09
CA LEU A 62 -0.97 -17.23 7.81
C LEU A 62 0.27 -17.85 7.16
N VAL A 63 1.27 -18.30 7.94
CA VAL A 63 2.48 -19.01 7.42
C VAL A 63 2.10 -20.28 6.65
N GLN A 64 1.02 -20.93 7.04
CA GLN A 64 0.55 -22.17 6.42
C GLN A 64 -0.28 -21.95 5.14
N LYS A 65 -0.58 -20.68 4.80
CA LYS A 65 -1.44 -20.29 3.67
C LYS A 65 -0.60 -19.56 2.62
N PRO A 66 -1.00 -19.57 1.34
CA PRO A 66 -0.37 -18.71 0.35
C PRO A 66 -0.46 -17.25 0.80
N ALA A 67 0.63 -16.51 0.61
CA ALA A 67 0.78 -15.15 1.11
C ALA A 67 -0.36 -14.22 0.62
N PRO A 68 -1.09 -13.56 1.54
CA PRO A 68 -2.03 -12.53 1.16
C PRO A 68 -1.27 -11.29 0.68
N LYS A 69 -1.75 -10.68 -0.43
CA LYS A 69 -1.14 -9.46 -0.95
C LYS A 69 -1.24 -8.31 0.06
N GLY A 70 -0.14 -7.58 0.25
CA GLY A 70 -0.12 -6.35 1.05
C GLY A 70 0.08 -6.54 2.56
N PHE A 71 0.52 -7.71 3.02
CA PHE A 71 0.63 -8.02 4.45
C PHE A 71 2.01 -7.85 5.11
N GLY A 72 2.95 -7.20 4.41
CA GLY A 72 4.33 -7.06 4.90
C GLY A 72 5.07 -8.40 5.02
N LEU A 73 6.30 -8.35 5.52
CA LEU A 73 7.11 -9.56 5.76
C LEU A 73 6.54 -10.34 6.96
N PRO A 74 6.60 -11.68 7.00
CA PRO A 74 7.33 -12.59 6.11
C PRO A 74 6.58 -13.03 4.84
N PHE A 75 5.51 -12.33 4.46
CA PHE A 75 4.57 -12.76 3.41
C PHE A 75 4.68 -11.98 2.09
N THR A 76 5.32 -10.81 2.09
CA THR A 76 5.73 -10.11 0.85
C THR A 76 7.10 -10.58 0.39
#